data_AF-A0A739SSS0-F1
#
_entry.id   AF-A0A739SSS0-F1
#
_cell.length_a   1.000
_cell.length_b   1.000
_cell.length_c   1.000
_cell.angle_alpha   90.00
_cell.angle_beta   90.00
_cell.angle_gamma   90.00
#
_symmetry.space_group_name_H-M   'P 1'
#
loop_
_entity.id
_entity.type
_entity.pdbx_description
1 polymer ?
#
loop_
_entity_poly.entity_id
_entity_poly.type
_entity_poly.pdbx_seq_one_letter_code
_entity_poly.pdbx_strand_id
1 'polypeptide(L)'
;MDAQEFRKDFLEEVKINAIATGEGSCASFVSAFSRRLQDIEFLSDFTSSYFEGTGKYNKKIRVDGYSYDEFDKTMHLVIADYDGSTSEAYLSKIKAKKIQKRLVNFTYEARNNSLHQRIEMSRPCWDLVDLMKEKELELRKYSFHIFTSSIIPSDVIKLESEDIDEIPTECQIWSIERLFNICSSDIGRNAVEIDFKEYTSNGISCLNASETITKDFRSFLCIIPGTVLADIYDKYGSLLLEGNVRSFLSTKVAVNKKIRTTIIDFPERFFAYNNGISATAMNVQIESTSEGQRLIAAKDFQIINGGQTTASLSNARYKDKCNLNEVFVQMKLTVIEKIADEEAIKLIQDISRSSNSQNKVSDADFFSTHPFHVQMEHFSQKLYARAINGSQFDTKWFYERARGQYLQKQMRLTRAEKKKFLLQNPKNQLITKTDLAKVRNTWDGFPHIVSRGAQTNFIDFAEKTTKEWNKGEVDKFSDKYFQ
;
A
#
# COMPACT_ATOMS: atom_id res chain seq x y z
N MET A 1 15.91 -7.58 -18.37
CA MET A 1 16.52 -6.28 -18.07
C MET A 1 17.51 -6.50 -16.95
N ASP A 2 18.78 -6.19 -17.16
CA ASP A 2 19.79 -6.25 -16.09
C ASP A 2 19.90 -4.91 -15.34
N ALA A 3 20.66 -4.86 -14.25
CA ALA A 3 20.76 -3.69 -13.38
C ALA A 3 21.38 -2.46 -14.09
N GLN A 4 22.30 -2.68 -15.05
CA GLN A 4 22.94 -1.59 -15.81
C GLN A 4 21.99 -1.02 -16.86
N GLU A 5 21.24 -1.89 -17.54
CA GLU A 5 20.20 -1.52 -18.49
C GLU A 5 19.08 -0.74 -17.80
N PHE A 6 18.57 -1.23 -16.66
CA PHE A 6 17.57 -0.51 -15.86
C PHE A 6 18.06 0.86 -15.42
N ARG A 7 19.32 0.94 -14.95
CA ARG A 7 19.91 2.22 -14.53
C ARG A 7 19.96 3.22 -15.68
N LYS A 8 20.37 2.77 -16.87
CA LYS A 8 20.42 3.62 -18.05
C LYS A 8 19.03 4.10 -18.45
N ASP A 9 18.05 3.19 -18.52
CA ASP A 9 16.68 3.51 -18.87
C ASP A 9 16.03 4.46 -17.86
N PHE A 10 16.24 4.23 -16.56
CA PHE A 10 15.75 5.11 -15.50
C PHE A 10 16.35 6.52 -15.60
N LEU A 11 17.67 6.64 -15.84
CA LEU A 11 18.31 7.93 -15.99
C LEU A 11 17.90 8.67 -17.28
N GLU A 12 17.62 7.95 -18.37
CA GLU A 12 17.06 8.55 -19.58
C GLU A 12 15.61 9.00 -19.38
N GLU A 13 14.79 8.21 -18.67
CA GLU A 13 13.43 8.61 -18.24
C GLU A 13 13.49 9.93 -17.45
N VAL A 14 14.41 10.04 -16.49
CA VAL A 14 14.62 11.26 -15.69
C VAL A 14 15.00 12.45 -16.56
N LYS A 15 15.89 12.28 -17.55
CA LYS A 15 16.27 13.37 -18.48
C LYS A 15 15.10 13.81 -19.34
N ILE A 16 14.34 12.87 -19.90
CA ILE A 16 13.16 13.18 -20.73
C ILE A 16 12.12 13.94 -19.90
N ASN A 17 11.85 13.47 -18.68
CA ASN A 17 10.93 14.14 -17.77
C ASN A 17 11.40 15.56 -17.42
N ALA A 18 12.69 15.75 -17.15
CA ALA A 18 13.24 17.08 -16.85
C ALA A 18 13.07 18.06 -18.01
N ILE A 19 13.23 17.60 -19.26
CA ILE A 19 12.98 18.42 -20.45
C ILE A 19 11.48 18.74 -20.61
N ALA A 20 10.61 17.74 -20.36
CA ALA A 20 9.17 17.89 -20.54
C ALA A 20 8.51 18.79 -19.48
N THR A 21 8.93 18.70 -18.21
CA THR A 21 8.33 19.49 -17.11
C THR A 21 9.02 20.82 -16.89
N GLY A 22 10.30 20.95 -17.27
CA GLY A 22 11.12 22.14 -17.01
C GLY A 22 11.54 22.29 -15.54
N GLU A 23 11.29 21.30 -14.68
CA GLU A 23 11.54 21.36 -13.23
C GLU A 23 12.99 21.04 -12.83
N GLY A 24 13.83 20.68 -13.80
CA GLY A 24 15.25 20.35 -13.61
C GLY A 24 15.50 18.88 -13.27
N SER A 25 16.72 18.42 -13.55
CA SER A 25 17.10 17.00 -13.48
C SER A 25 16.97 16.41 -12.07
N CYS A 26 17.27 17.18 -11.02
CA CYS A 26 17.17 16.72 -9.63
C CYS A 26 15.72 16.51 -9.19
N ALA A 27 14.82 17.45 -9.52
CA ALA A 27 13.40 17.31 -9.19
C ALA A 27 12.78 16.11 -9.94
N SER A 28 13.10 15.95 -11.23
CA SER A 28 12.64 14.80 -12.01
C SER A 28 13.19 13.47 -11.48
N PHE A 29 14.43 13.43 -11.01
CA PHE A 29 15.02 12.26 -10.36
C PHE A 29 14.24 11.88 -9.09
N VAL A 30 13.98 12.84 -8.21
CA VAL A 30 13.23 12.63 -6.97
C VAL A 30 11.82 12.14 -7.27
N SER A 31 11.11 12.78 -8.20
CA SER A 31 9.75 12.40 -8.58
C SER A 31 9.70 11.00 -9.18
N ALA A 32 10.61 10.66 -10.10
CA ALA A 32 10.66 9.34 -10.71
C ALA A 32 11.00 8.25 -9.68
N PHE A 33 11.98 8.50 -8.80
CA PHE A 33 12.37 7.56 -7.75
C PHE A 33 11.24 7.33 -6.74
N SER A 34 10.61 8.42 -6.28
CA SER A 34 9.48 8.36 -5.36
C SER A 34 8.31 7.59 -5.95
N ARG A 35 8.00 7.80 -7.23
CA ARG A 35 6.94 7.07 -7.93
C ARG A 35 7.19 5.56 -7.90
N ARG A 36 8.42 5.11 -8.16
CA ARG A 36 8.75 3.68 -8.08
C ARG A 36 8.61 3.13 -6.65
N LEU A 37 8.95 3.94 -5.64
CA LEU A 37 8.74 3.58 -4.23
C LEU A 37 7.25 3.58 -3.82
N GLN A 38 6.42 4.41 -4.45
CA GLN A 38 4.97 4.41 -4.26
C GLN A 38 4.32 3.20 -4.94
N ASP A 39 4.81 2.79 -6.12
CA ASP A 39 4.31 1.62 -6.85
C ASP A 39 4.49 0.33 -6.04
N ILE A 40 5.51 0.25 -5.19
CA ILE A 40 5.77 -0.85 -4.24
C ILE A 40 5.22 -0.59 -2.83
N GLU A 41 4.38 0.44 -2.66
CA GLU A 41 3.77 0.84 -1.39
C GLU A 41 4.76 1.18 -0.25
N PHE A 42 6.05 1.44 -0.56
CA PHE A 42 7.05 1.82 0.44
C PHE A 42 6.89 3.27 0.92
N LEU A 43 6.54 4.20 0.01
CA LEU A 43 6.16 5.57 0.37
C LEU A 43 4.68 5.78 0.03
N SER A 44 3.93 6.41 0.93
CA SER A 44 2.53 6.78 0.70
C SER A 44 2.43 8.27 0.31
N ASP A 45 1.64 8.60 -0.71
CA ASP A 45 1.28 9.99 -1.03
C ASP A 45 2.44 11.01 -1.03
N PHE A 46 3.58 10.66 -1.65
CA PHE A 46 4.76 11.52 -1.74
C PHE A 46 4.44 12.87 -2.39
N THR A 47 4.92 13.94 -1.77
CA THR A 47 4.78 15.32 -2.23
C THR A 47 6.15 15.95 -2.46
N SER A 48 6.41 16.39 -3.69
CA SER A 48 7.61 17.13 -4.04
C SER A 48 7.62 18.50 -3.35
N SER A 49 8.71 18.81 -2.66
CA SER A 49 8.78 20.00 -1.83
C SER A 49 10.23 20.49 -1.71
N TYR A 50 10.77 21.01 -2.82
CA TYR A 50 12.15 21.46 -2.86
C TYR A 50 12.35 22.75 -2.06
N PHE A 51 13.31 22.71 -1.16
CA PHE A 51 13.83 23.88 -0.47
C PHE A 51 15.31 23.69 -0.18
N GLU A 52 16.11 24.72 -0.47
CA GLU A 52 17.50 24.83 -0.07
C GLU A 52 17.75 26.22 0.52
N GLY A 53 18.52 26.27 1.59
CA GLY A 53 18.82 27.53 2.26
C GLY A 53 19.82 27.39 3.39
N THR A 54 19.80 28.39 4.27
CA THR A 54 20.61 28.41 5.48
C THR A 54 19.71 28.54 6.71
N GLY A 55 19.96 27.68 7.70
CA GLY A 55 19.34 27.73 9.02
C GLY A 55 20.20 28.50 10.02
N LYS A 56 19.89 28.37 11.31
CA LYS A 56 20.63 28.98 12.40
C LYS A 56 22.12 28.62 12.33
N TYR A 57 22.97 29.58 12.67
CA TYR A 57 24.44 29.45 12.60
C TYR A 57 24.98 29.12 11.19
N ASN A 58 24.31 29.59 10.12
CA ASN A 58 24.68 29.33 8.72
C ASN A 58 24.78 27.84 8.35
N LYS A 59 24.07 26.97 9.08
CA LYS A 59 23.98 25.56 8.74
C LYS A 59 23.21 25.41 7.43
N LYS A 60 23.77 24.67 6.47
CA LYS A 60 23.06 24.36 5.22
C LYS A 60 21.87 23.45 5.50
N ILE A 61 20.73 23.77 4.92
CA ILE A 61 19.48 23.01 5.01
C ILE A 61 18.96 22.71 3.61
N ARG A 62 18.44 21.50 3.42
CA ARG A 62 17.80 21.10 2.17
C ARG A 62 16.79 19.98 2.40
N VAL A 63 15.70 20.01 1.65
CA VAL A 63 14.73 18.92 1.47
C VAL A 63 14.27 18.94 0.02
N ASP A 64 13.97 17.77 -0.54
CA ASP A 64 13.48 17.63 -1.92
C ASP A 64 12.01 17.18 -1.98
N GLY A 65 11.52 16.53 -0.92
CA GLY A 65 10.12 16.18 -0.76
C GLY A 65 9.85 15.40 0.52
N TYR A 66 8.60 15.00 0.70
CA TYR A 66 8.15 14.36 1.92
C TYR A 66 6.98 13.41 1.68
N SER A 67 6.73 12.55 2.67
CA SER A 67 5.53 11.73 2.82
C SER A 67 5.23 11.64 4.32
N TYR A 68 3.95 11.62 4.69
CA TYR A 68 3.54 11.42 6.07
C TYR A 68 2.67 10.19 6.15
N ASP A 69 3.13 9.20 6.91
CA ASP A 69 2.36 8.01 7.18
C ASP A 69 1.46 8.25 8.41
N GLU A 70 0.15 8.31 8.15
CA GLU A 70 -0.87 8.54 9.18
C GLU A 70 -1.07 7.34 10.12
N PHE A 71 -0.57 6.14 9.77
CA PHE A 71 -0.74 4.92 10.55
C PHE A 71 0.33 4.78 11.62
N ASP A 72 1.61 4.87 11.24
CA ASP A 72 2.73 4.76 12.18
C ASP A 72 3.20 6.12 12.71
N LYS A 73 2.64 7.21 12.15
CA LYS A 73 2.96 8.60 12.49
C LYS A 73 4.42 8.95 12.18
N THR A 74 4.97 8.35 11.14
CA THR A 74 6.31 8.62 10.62
C THR A 74 6.29 9.71 9.56
N MET A 75 7.16 10.71 9.72
CA MET A 75 7.44 11.69 8.67
C MET A 75 8.64 11.25 7.85
N HIS A 76 8.39 10.89 6.61
CA HIS A 76 9.40 10.56 5.62
C HIS A 76 9.88 11.85 4.95
N LEU A 77 11.17 12.12 5.02
CA LEU A 77 11.80 13.29 4.39
C LEU A 77 12.85 12.82 3.41
N VAL A 78 12.84 13.40 2.20
CA VAL A 78 13.69 12.96 1.09
C VAL A 78 14.70 14.04 0.74
N ILE A 79 15.93 13.60 0.46
CA ILE A 79 16.98 14.41 -0.14
C ILE A 79 17.72 13.63 -1.23
N ALA A 80 17.99 14.25 -2.38
CA ALA A 80 18.68 13.62 -3.49
C ALA A 80 20.17 14.00 -3.59
N ASP A 81 20.99 12.98 -3.80
CA ASP A 81 22.34 13.05 -4.33
C ASP A 81 22.33 12.74 -5.82
N TYR A 82 21.95 13.74 -6.62
CA TYR A 82 21.93 13.64 -8.08
C TYR A 82 22.29 14.99 -8.70
N ASP A 83 23.30 14.98 -9.57
CA ASP A 83 23.85 16.16 -10.25
C ASP A 83 23.57 16.16 -11.77
N GLY A 84 22.76 15.22 -12.26
CA GLY A 84 22.51 15.06 -13.70
C GLY A 84 23.62 14.32 -14.44
N SER A 85 24.74 13.97 -13.78
CA SER A 85 25.79 13.17 -14.41
C SER A 85 25.39 11.71 -14.48
N THR A 86 25.86 11.04 -15.53
CA THR A 86 25.79 9.57 -15.67
C THR A 86 27.00 8.89 -15.04
N SER A 87 27.80 9.61 -14.25
CA SER A 87 29.02 9.06 -13.66
C SER A 87 28.71 8.02 -12.60
N GLU A 88 29.47 6.92 -12.59
CA GLU A 88 29.43 5.89 -11.55
C GLU A 88 30.25 6.32 -10.33
N ALA A 89 30.00 7.54 -9.84
CA ALA A 89 30.64 8.03 -8.64
C ALA A 89 30.20 7.20 -7.43
N TYR A 90 31.10 7.04 -6.45
CA TYR A 90 30.78 6.39 -5.19
C TYR A 90 30.25 7.39 -4.16
N LEU A 91 29.19 7.02 -3.44
CA LEU A 91 28.70 7.78 -2.30
C LEU A 91 29.52 7.43 -1.05
N SER A 92 30.55 8.22 -0.76
CA SER A 92 31.33 8.04 0.48
C SER A 92 30.50 8.31 1.74
N LYS A 93 30.83 7.64 2.85
CA LYS A 93 30.20 7.85 4.16
C LYS A 93 30.23 9.31 4.62
N ILE A 94 31.32 10.03 4.32
CA ILE A 94 31.48 11.45 4.65
C ILE A 94 30.48 12.30 3.86
N LYS A 95 30.33 12.05 2.55
CA LYS A 95 29.35 12.74 1.70
C LYS A 95 27.92 12.43 2.15
N ALA A 96 27.61 11.17 2.42
CA ALA A 96 26.30 10.74 2.89
C ALA A 96 25.90 11.42 4.22
N LYS A 97 26.80 11.43 5.22
CA LYS A 97 26.58 12.15 6.49
C LYS A 97 26.38 13.66 6.28
N LYS A 98 27.09 14.28 5.33
CA LYS A 98 26.91 15.70 5.00
C LYS A 98 25.54 15.98 4.39
N ILE A 99 25.01 15.07 3.58
CA ILE A 99 23.68 15.15 2.97
C ILE A 99 22.60 14.95 4.05
N GLN A 100 22.69 13.88 4.83
CA GLN A 100 21.82 13.62 6.00
C GLN A 100 21.75 14.83 6.92
N LYS A 101 22.89 15.44 7.26
CA LYS A 101 22.95 16.60 8.16
C LYS A 101 22.18 17.81 7.61
N ARG A 102 22.10 18.01 6.29
CA ARG A 102 21.28 19.09 5.70
C ARG A 102 19.80 18.86 5.92
N LEU A 103 19.36 17.60 5.81
CA LEU A 103 17.96 17.21 6.00
C LEU A 103 17.58 17.26 7.49
N VAL A 104 18.44 16.76 8.38
CA VAL A 104 18.27 16.88 9.84
C VAL A 104 18.18 18.35 10.28
N ASN A 105 19.09 19.19 9.79
CA ASN A 105 19.06 20.62 10.10
C ASN A 105 17.78 21.28 9.54
N PHE A 106 17.27 20.86 8.37
CA PHE A 106 16.00 21.34 7.85
C PHE A 106 14.86 21.01 8.81
N THR A 107 14.77 19.76 9.26
CA THR A 107 13.75 19.29 10.20
C THR A 107 13.75 20.09 11.50
N TYR A 108 14.94 20.34 12.06
CA TYR A 108 15.10 21.14 13.27
C TYR A 108 14.62 22.59 13.08
N GLU A 109 14.93 23.21 11.94
CA GLU A 109 14.53 24.58 11.63
C GLU A 109 13.03 24.70 11.33
N ALA A 110 12.44 23.68 10.71
CA ALA A 110 11.00 23.59 10.41
C ALA A 110 10.17 23.52 11.70
N ARG A 111 10.58 22.69 12.67
CA ARG A 111 9.90 22.57 13.98
C ARG A 111 10.01 23.82 14.83
N ASN A 112 11.23 24.36 14.98
CA ASN A 112 11.51 25.44 15.92
C ASN A 112 11.05 26.84 15.44
N ASN A 113 10.00 26.89 14.61
CA ASN A 113 9.27 28.06 14.11
C ASN A 113 10.03 29.10 13.29
N SER A 114 11.35 29.02 13.19
CA SER A 114 12.15 30.03 12.50
C SER A 114 12.06 29.93 10.97
N LEU A 115 11.79 28.75 10.43
CA LEU A 115 11.75 28.53 8.99
C LEU A 115 10.41 28.97 8.36
N HIS A 116 9.29 28.74 9.04
CA HIS A 116 7.95 29.13 8.58
C HIS A 116 7.81 30.64 8.30
N GLN A 117 8.56 31.49 9.01
CA GLN A 117 8.57 32.94 8.79
C GLN A 117 9.42 33.36 7.58
N ARG A 118 10.33 32.50 7.13
CA ARG A 118 11.27 32.75 6.03
C ARG A 118 10.83 32.13 4.70
N ILE A 119 9.83 31.24 4.73
CA ILE A 119 9.28 30.59 3.54
C ILE A 119 8.00 31.32 3.12
N GLU A 120 7.93 31.71 1.85
CA GLU A 120 6.72 32.26 1.26
C GLU A 120 5.60 31.22 1.19
N MET A 121 4.38 31.61 1.58
CA MET A 121 3.20 30.73 1.62
C MET A 121 2.84 30.09 0.26
N SER A 122 3.27 30.68 -0.85
CA SER A 122 3.02 30.15 -2.19
C SER A 122 3.95 29.01 -2.59
N ARG A 123 4.97 28.69 -1.78
CA ARG A 123 5.94 27.63 -2.08
C ARG A 123 5.47 26.29 -1.47
N PRO A 124 5.62 25.16 -2.17
CA PRO A 124 5.28 23.83 -1.63
C PRO A 124 5.98 23.46 -0.31
N CYS A 125 7.13 24.07 -0.01
CA CYS A 125 7.82 23.87 1.27
C CYS A 125 7.10 24.51 2.45
N TRP A 126 6.26 25.51 2.21
CA TRP A 126 5.42 26.06 3.26
C TRP A 126 4.43 25.01 3.78
N ASP A 127 3.78 24.28 2.87
CA ASP A 127 2.83 23.20 3.20
C ASP A 127 3.49 22.10 4.05
N LEU A 128 4.75 21.73 3.74
CA LEU A 128 5.52 20.80 4.55
C LEU A 128 5.75 21.33 5.97
N VAL A 129 6.21 22.57 6.10
CA VAL A 129 6.49 23.15 7.41
C VAL A 129 5.20 23.32 8.24
N ASP A 130 4.08 23.67 7.60
CA ASP A 130 2.78 23.75 8.25
C ASP A 130 2.30 22.36 8.72
N LEU A 131 2.41 21.33 7.86
CA LEU A 131 2.09 19.95 8.22
C LEU A 131 2.94 19.44 9.39
N MET A 132 4.24 19.72 9.39
CA MET A 132 5.13 19.32 10.49
C MET A 132 4.72 19.93 11.83
N LYS A 133 4.17 21.16 11.83
CA LYS A 133 3.62 21.80 13.03
C LYS A 133 2.26 21.22 13.40
N GLU A 134 1.38 21.00 12.44
CA GLU A 134 0.07 20.39 12.67
C GLU A 134 0.22 19.01 13.35
N LYS A 135 1.19 18.21 12.88
CA LYS A 135 1.43 16.85 13.37
C LYS A 135 2.41 16.77 14.53
N GLU A 136 2.87 17.89 15.08
CA GLU A 136 3.97 17.93 16.05
C GLU A 136 3.75 17.01 17.26
N LEU A 137 2.51 16.98 17.78
CA LEU A 137 2.12 16.20 18.95
C LEU A 137 1.82 14.73 18.65
N GLU A 138 1.59 14.38 17.39
CA GLU A 138 1.26 13.01 16.98
C GLU A 138 2.46 12.28 16.38
N LEU A 139 3.49 13.01 15.96
CA LEU A 139 4.66 12.48 15.29
C LEU A 139 5.45 11.52 16.20
N ARG A 140 5.73 10.31 15.70
CA ARG A 140 6.47 9.29 16.44
C ARG A 140 7.89 9.09 15.95
N LYS A 141 8.18 9.43 14.69
CA LYS A 141 9.47 9.13 14.06
C LYS A 141 9.74 10.04 12.87
N TYR A 142 11.01 10.38 12.63
CA TYR A 142 11.47 10.87 11.34
C TYR A 142 12.23 9.79 10.60
N SER A 143 11.84 9.53 9.35
CA SER A 143 12.57 8.65 8.44
C SER A 143 13.21 9.48 7.34
N PHE A 144 14.54 9.55 7.35
CA PHE A 144 15.32 10.27 6.34
C PHE A 144 15.68 9.34 5.19
N HIS A 145 15.44 9.78 3.96
CA HIS A 145 15.76 9.02 2.77
C HIS A 145 16.70 9.80 1.86
N ILE A 146 17.87 9.22 1.59
CA ILE A 146 18.84 9.76 0.63
C ILE A 146 18.68 8.99 -0.68
N PHE A 147 18.15 9.63 -1.71
CA PHE A 147 18.09 9.04 -3.05
C PHE A 147 19.37 9.34 -3.80
N THR A 148 20.00 8.35 -4.42
CA THR A 148 21.29 8.56 -5.08
C THR A 148 21.40 7.81 -6.39
N SER A 149 22.02 8.46 -7.37
CA SER A 149 22.53 7.76 -8.55
C SER A 149 23.92 7.15 -8.30
N SER A 150 24.60 7.49 -7.21
CA SER A 150 25.95 6.97 -6.92
C SER A 150 25.92 5.51 -6.49
N ILE A 151 27.02 4.79 -6.71
CA ILE A 151 27.20 3.43 -6.20
C ILE A 151 27.47 3.51 -4.70
N ILE A 152 26.81 2.64 -3.92
CA ILE A 152 26.94 2.60 -2.46
C ILE A 152 27.98 1.53 -2.09
N PRO A 153 29.12 1.89 -1.47
CA PRO A 153 30.04 0.90 -0.94
C PRO A 153 29.46 0.23 0.32
N SER A 154 29.86 -1.01 0.59
CA SER A 154 29.26 -1.88 1.62
C SER A 154 29.37 -1.35 3.07
N ASP A 155 30.27 -0.41 3.34
CA ASP A 155 30.49 0.22 4.65
C ASP A 155 29.53 1.39 4.96
N VAL A 156 28.71 1.80 3.99
CA VAL A 156 27.80 2.96 4.08
C VAL A 156 26.34 2.55 4.33
N ILE A 157 26.04 1.25 4.42
CA ILE A 157 24.68 0.69 4.51
C ILE A 157 23.90 1.17 5.75
N LYS A 158 24.58 1.54 6.84
CA LYS A 158 23.96 2.10 8.05
C LYS A 158 24.50 3.49 8.36
N LEU A 159 23.60 4.47 8.33
CA LEU A 159 23.84 5.81 8.84
C LEU A 159 23.11 5.96 10.17
N GLU A 160 23.87 6.15 11.24
CA GLU A 160 23.33 6.58 12.52
C GLU A 160 22.70 7.97 12.37
N SER A 161 21.56 8.16 13.02
CA SER A 161 20.83 9.42 13.03
C SER A 161 20.48 9.73 14.48
N GLU A 162 20.81 10.94 14.94
CA GLU A 162 20.52 11.40 16.30
C GLU A 162 19.04 11.77 16.42
N ASP A 163 18.44 11.48 17.57
CA ASP A 163 17.05 11.85 17.85
C ASP A 163 16.87 13.37 17.82
N ILE A 164 15.71 13.83 17.35
CA ILE A 164 15.36 15.25 17.29
C ILE A 164 14.29 15.52 18.33
N ASP A 165 14.65 16.27 19.38
CA ASP A 165 13.74 16.63 20.47
C ASP A 165 13.01 15.41 21.06
N GLU A 166 13.78 14.34 21.36
CA GLU A 166 13.30 13.03 21.87
C GLU A 166 12.49 12.18 20.87
N ILE A 167 12.34 12.64 19.61
CA ILE A 167 11.70 11.86 18.55
C ILE A 167 12.75 11.01 17.84
N PRO A 168 12.58 9.67 17.80
CA PRO A 168 13.47 8.77 17.09
C PRO A 168 13.69 9.16 15.63
N THR A 169 14.93 9.06 15.17
CA THR A 169 15.23 9.25 13.76
C THR A 169 15.95 8.05 13.15
N GLU A 170 15.71 7.81 11.86
CA GLU A 170 16.47 6.85 11.07
C GLU A 170 16.90 7.47 9.74
N CYS A 171 17.96 6.94 9.13
CA CYS A 171 18.39 7.36 7.81
C CYS A 171 18.65 6.15 6.91
N GLN A 172 17.98 6.12 5.76
CA GLN A 172 18.11 5.10 4.74
C GLN A 172 18.66 5.69 3.44
N ILE A 173 19.57 4.98 2.79
CA ILE A 173 20.09 5.35 1.47
C ILE A 173 19.45 4.44 0.42
N TRP A 174 18.97 5.04 -0.66
CA TRP A 174 18.29 4.40 -1.78
C TRP A 174 19.08 4.66 -3.06
N SER A 175 19.82 3.65 -3.52
CA SER A 175 20.46 3.66 -4.85
C SER A 175 19.51 3.12 -5.91
N ILE A 176 19.82 3.44 -7.18
CA ILE A 176 19.13 2.86 -8.34
C ILE A 176 19.26 1.32 -8.35
N GLU A 177 20.40 0.75 -7.95
CA GLU A 177 20.55 -0.71 -7.83
C GLU A 177 19.65 -1.31 -6.76
N ARG A 178 19.52 -0.64 -5.60
CA ARG A 178 18.57 -1.08 -4.56
C ARG A 178 17.14 -1.02 -5.07
N LEU A 179 16.79 0.04 -5.81
CA LEU A 179 15.48 0.19 -6.43
C LEU A 179 15.23 -0.90 -7.49
N PHE A 180 16.19 -1.16 -8.37
CA PHE A 180 16.15 -2.25 -9.34
C PHE A 180 15.94 -3.59 -8.65
N ASN A 181 16.73 -3.89 -7.61
CA ASN A 181 16.60 -5.15 -6.90
C ASN A 181 15.21 -5.33 -6.30
N ILE A 182 14.54 -4.28 -5.85
CA ILE A 182 13.18 -4.34 -5.31
C ILE A 182 12.11 -4.37 -6.41
N CYS A 183 12.31 -3.65 -7.52
CA CYS A 183 11.38 -3.62 -8.64
C CYS A 183 11.48 -4.84 -9.56
N SER A 184 12.65 -5.47 -9.66
CA SER A 184 12.94 -6.64 -10.51
C SER A 184 12.88 -7.95 -9.76
N SER A 185 12.80 -7.89 -8.44
CA SER A 185 12.43 -9.06 -7.68
C SER A 185 10.90 -9.16 -7.67
N ASP A 186 10.38 -10.07 -8.51
CA ASP A 186 9.17 -10.82 -8.16
C ASP A 186 9.38 -11.68 -6.87
N ILE A 187 10.52 -11.52 -6.17
CA ILE A 187 11.03 -12.32 -5.04
C ILE A 187 11.55 -11.39 -3.90
N GLY A 188 11.13 -10.12 -3.88
CA GLY A 188 11.67 -9.10 -2.98
C GLY A 188 10.79 -8.71 -1.81
N ARG A 189 9.99 -9.62 -1.26
CA ARG A 189 9.38 -9.35 0.04
C ARG A 189 10.51 -9.10 1.02
N ASN A 190 10.44 -8.00 1.77
CA ASN A 190 11.20 -7.90 3.01
C ASN A 190 10.65 -8.99 3.92
N ALA A 191 11.24 -10.19 3.87
CA ALA A 191 10.73 -11.36 4.56
C ALA A 191 10.67 -11.04 6.06
N VAL A 192 9.46 -10.87 6.58
CA VAL A 192 9.25 -10.62 8.00
C VAL A 192 9.63 -11.90 8.75
N GLU A 193 10.78 -11.87 9.41
CA GLU A 193 11.23 -12.94 10.30
C GLU A 193 10.88 -12.57 11.74
N ILE A 194 10.17 -13.48 12.41
CA ILE A 194 9.72 -13.32 13.78
C ILE A 194 10.31 -14.46 14.60
N ASP A 195 11.08 -14.12 15.61
CA ASP A 195 11.42 -15.02 16.72
C ASP A 195 10.45 -14.75 17.87
N PHE A 196 9.52 -15.68 18.11
CA PHE A 196 8.54 -15.54 19.17
C PHE A 196 9.15 -15.68 20.57
N LYS A 197 10.37 -16.24 20.69
CA LYS A 197 11.09 -16.27 21.97
C LYS A 197 11.57 -14.88 22.43
N GLU A 198 11.64 -13.90 21.53
CA GLU A 198 11.89 -12.50 21.91
C GLU A 198 10.72 -11.88 22.68
N TYR A 199 9.50 -12.41 22.50
CA TYR A 199 8.27 -11.83 23.06
C TYR A 199 7.64 -12.69 24.16
N THR A 200 7.85 -14.01 24.13
CA THR A 200 7.37 -14.94 25.16
C THR A 200 8.45 -15.95 25.52
N SER A 201 8.48 -16.42 26.77
CA SER A 201 9.52 -17.36 27.21
C SER A 201 9.55 -18.70 26.46
N ASN A 202 8.38 -19.18 26.00
CA ASN A 202 8.21 -20.50 25.42
C ASN A 202 7.65 -20.48 23.98
N GLY A 203 7.63 -19.32 23.31
CA GLY A 203 6.93 -19.15 22.03
C GLY A 203 5.41 -19.12 22.16
N ILE A 204 4.70 -19.28 21.04
CA ILE A 204 3.23 -19.20 20.95
C ILE A 204 2.63 -20.61 20.97
N SER A 205 1.55 -20.84 21.73
CA SER A 205 0.84 -22.12 21.70
C SER A 205 0.25 -22.38 20.31
N CYS A 206 0.51 -23.57 19.75
CA CYS A 206 -0.03 -23.97 18.46
C CYS A 206 -0.53 -25.42 18.48
N LEU A 207 -1.49 -25.71 17.60
CA LEU A 207 -2.03 -27.03 17.35
C LEU A 207 -2.07 -27.27 15.84
N ASN A 208 -1.58 -28.42 15.39
CA ASN A 208 -1.70 -28.80 13.99
C ASN A 208 -3.19 -29.01 13.65
N ALA A 209 -3.69 -28.25 12.67
CA ALA A 209 -5.10 -28.22 12.31
C ALA A 209 -5.45 -29.15 11.13
N SER A 210 -4.46 -29.75 10.48
CA SER A 210 -4.66 -30.65 9.32
C SER A 210 -3.93 -31.96 9.55
N GLU A 211 -4.68 -33.06 9.69
CA GLU A 211 -4.11 -34.43 9.71
C GLU A 211 -3.57 -34.84 8.33
N THR A 212 -4.08 -34.24 7.26
CA THR A 212 -3.61 -34.45 5.89
C THR A 212 -2.59 -33.36 5.54
N ILE A 213 -1.31 -33.70 5.51
CA ILE A 213 -0.28 -32.86 4.88
C ILE A 213 -0.65 -32.78 3.40
N THR A 214 -1.13 -31.62 2.94
CA THR A 214 -1.14 -31.34 1.51
C THR A 214 0.33 -31.18 1.09
N LYS A 215 0.69 -31.56 -0.15
CA LYS A 215 2.07 -31.39 -0.62
C LYS A 215 2.54 -29.92 -0.60
N ASP A 216 1.58 -28.99 -0.56
CA ASP A 216 1.80 -27.57 -0.83
C ASP A 216 1.75 -26.72 0.45
N PHE A 217 1.04 -27.15 1.50
CA PHE A 217 0.96 -26.41 2.77
C PHE A 217 0.51 -27.26 3.99
N ARG A 218 0.85 -26.76 5.19
CA ARG A 218 0.32 -27.20 6.49
C ARG A 218 -0.44 -26.08 7.19
N SER A 219 -1.45 -26.41 7.99
CA SER A 219 -2.21 -25.41 8.75
C SER A 219 -2.10 -25.62 10.25
N PHE A 220 -1.94 -24.53 10.99
CA PHE A 220 -1.90 -24.51 12.45
C PHE A 220 -2.94 -23.55 12.99
N LEU A 221 -3.52 -23.91 14.14
CA LEU A 221 -4.28 -22.99 14.96
C LEU A 221 -3.39 -22.54 16.12
N CYS A 222 -3.26 -21.24 16.31
CA CYS A 222 -2.41 -20.63 17.32
C CYS A 222 -3.22 -19.69 18.22
N ILE A 223 -2.73 -19.47 19.43
CA ILE A 223 -3.27 -18.48 20.36
C ILE A 223 -2.17 -17.47 20.66
N ILE A 224 -2.24 -16.30 20.01
CA ILE A 224 -1.26 -15.22 20.17
C ILE A 224 -1.73 -14.23 21.25
N PRO A 225 -0.89 -13.87 22.23
CA PRO A 225 -1.21 -12.78 23.16
C PRO A 225 -1.35 -11.45 22.42
N GLY A 226 -2.31 -10.61 22.84
CA GLY A 226 -2.58 -9.32 22.23
C GLY A 226 -1.39 -8.36 22.30
N THR A 227 -0.60 -8.44 23.38
CA THR A 227 0.67 -7.71 23.54
C THR A 227 1.66 -8.07 22.44
N VAL A 228 1.91 -9.36 22.24
CA VAL A 228 2.85 -9.90 21.25
C VAL A 228 2.43 -9.50 19.83
N LEU A 229 1.14 -9.64 19.50
CA LEU A 229 0.63 -9.26 18.19
C LEU A 229 0.78 -7.74 17.93
N ALA A 230 0.56 -6.92 18.96
CA ALA A 230 0.78 -5.48 18.86
C ALA A 230 2.27 -5.12 18.75
N ASP A 231 3.17 -5.80 19.48
CA ASP A 231 4.63 -5.57 19.41
C ASP A 231 5.19 -5.91 18.03
N ILE A 232 4.77 -7.04 17.45
CA ILE A 232 5.14 -7.43 16.09
C ILE A 232 4.64 -6.36 15.10
N TYR A 233 3.41 -5.89 15.25
CA TYR A 233 2.87 -4.85 14.37
C TYR A 233 3.61 -3.52 14.52
N ASP A 234 3.99 -3.11 15.72
CA ASP A 234 4.74 -1.87 15.92
C ASP A 234 6.16 -1.94 15.34
N LYS A 235 6.77 -3.12 15.34
CA LYS A 235 8.10 -3.34 14.78
C LYS A 235 8.11 -3.37 13.25
N TYR A 236 7.16 -4.07 12.63
CA TYR A 236 7.14 -4.32 11.18
C TYR A 236 6.12 -3.46 10.40
N GLY A 237 5.15 -2.85 11.07
CA GLY A 237 4.18 -1.93 10.47
C GLY A 237 3.37 -2.53 9.34
N SER A 238 3.24 -1.77 8.24
CA SER A 238 2.53 -2.16 7.03
C SER A 238 3.15 -3.35 6.31
N LEU A 239 4.46 -3.60 6.47
CA LEU A 239 5.15 -4.77 5.87
C LEU A 239 4.54 -6.11 6.31
N LEU A 240 3.95 -6.14 7.51
CA LEU A 240 3.27 -7.33 8.05
C LEU A 240 1.94 -7.64 7.33
N LEU A 241 1.39 -6.67 6.59
CA LEU A 241 0.05 -6.71 6.00
C LEU A 241 0.08 -6.76 4.46
N GLU A 242 1.25 -6.79 3.82
CA GLU A 242 1.42 -6.77 2.36
C GLU A 242 0.69 -7.94 1.65
N GLY A 243 0.61 -9.11 2.30
CA GLY A 243 -0.13 -10.26 1.78
C GLY A 243 -1.66 -10.11 1.76
N ASN A 244 -2.21 -9.01 2.29
CA ASN A 244 -3.64 -8.77 2.34
C ASN A 244 -4.14 -8.08 1.07
N VAL A 245 -4.95 -8.77 0.26
CA VAL A 245 -5.54 -8.21 -0.97
C VAL A 245 -6.55 -7.09 -0.73
N ARG A 246 -6.98 -6.89 0.52
CA ARG A 246 -7.80 -5.75 0.92
C ARG A 246 -6.86 -4.64 1.39
N SER A 247 -6.43 -3.81 0.43
CA SER A 247 -5.83 -2.51 0.73
C SER A 247 -6.58 -1.86 1.89
N PHE A 248 -5.84 -1.47 2.93
CA PHE A 248 -6.34 -1.17 4.27
C PHE A 248 -7.22 0.09 4.26
N LEU A 249 -8.49 -0.07 3.88
CA LEU A 249 -9.45 1.00 3.72
C LEU A 249 -9.87 1.55 5.09
N SER A 250 -9.24 2.67 5.45
CA SER A 250 -9.72 3.72 6.37
C SER A 250 -10.10 3.28 7.79
N THR A 251 -9.46 3.90 8.77
CA THR A 251 -9.77 3.85 10.21
C THR A 251 -11.20 4.29 10.59
N LYS A 252 -12.08 4.60 9.63
CA LYS A 252 -13.42 5.18 9.83
C LYS A 252 -14.59 4.21 9.63
N VAL A 253 -14.43 2.91 9.93
CA VAL A 253 -15.54 1.93 9.83
C VAL A 253 -16.01 1.46 11.21
N ALA A 254 -17.32 1.30 11.39
CA ALA A 254 -18.00 0.89 12.63
C ALA A 254 -17.48 -0.41 13.28
N VAL A 255 -16.80 -1.28 12.51
CA VAL A 255 -16.17 -2.52 12.99
C VAL A 255 -15.03 -2.22 13.97
N ASN A 256 -14.21 -1.20 13.69
CA ASN A 256 -13.11 -0.78 14.58
C ASN A 256 -13.61 -0.37 15.96
N LYS A 257 -14.83 0.21 16.03
CA LYS A 257 -15.43 0.62 17.29
C LYS A 257 -15.74 -0.58 18.19
N LYS A 258 -16.27 -1.68 17.64
CA LYS A 258 -16.60 -2.89 18.43
C LYS A 258 -15.36 -3.63 18.93
N ILE A 259 -14.35 -3.77 18.08
CA ILE A 259 -13.07 -4.39 18.46
C ILE A 259 -12.44 -3.56 19.60
N ARG A 260 -12.35 -2.24 19.41
CA ARG A 260 -11.83 -1.32 20.42
C ARG A 260 -12.63 -1.34 21.73
N THR A 261 -13.97 -1.34 21.65
CA THR A 261 -14.83 -1.49 22.84
C THR A 261 -14.52 -2.77 23.59
N THR A 262 -14.30 -3.89 22.90
CA THR A 262 -13.94 -5.14 23.57
C THR A 262 -12.57 -5.05 24.23
N ILE A 263 -11.58 -4.45 23.57
CA ILE A 263 -10.23 -4.25 24.15
C ILE A 263 -10.29 -3.44 25.44
N ILE A 264 -11.14 -2.41 25.49
CA ILE A 264 -11.22 -1.49 26.64
C ILE A 264 -12.10 -2.05 27.75
N ASP A 265 -13.31 -2.49 27.41
CA ASP A 265 -14.36 -2.77 28.39
C ASP A 265 -14.37 -4.25 28.82
N PHE A 266 -13.93 -5.17 27.94
CA PHE A 266 -14.02 -6.63 28.16
C PHE A 266 -12.82 -7.39 27.56
N PRO A 267 -11.57 -7.04 27.91
CA PRO A 267 -10.38 -7.63 27.30
C PRO A 267 -10.31 -9.16 27.47
N GLU A 268 -10.80 -9.69 28.59
CA GLU A 268 -10.86 -11.11 28.90
C GLU A 268 -11.78 -11.91 27.95
N ARG A 269 -12.73 -11.22 27.30
CA ARG A 269 -13.68 -11.81 26.35
C ARG A 269 -13.22 -11.68 24.91
N PHE A 270 -12.08 -11.03 24.66
CA PHE A 270 -11.65 -10.69 23.31
C PHE A 270 -11.60 -11.92 22.40
N PHE A 271 -11.05 -13.04 22.90
CA PHE A 271 -10.95 -14.30 22.19
C PHE A 271 -12.31 -14.85 21.73
N ALA A 272 -13.36 -14.65 22.53
CA ALA A 272 -14.70 -15.16 22.23
C ALA A 272 -15.53 -14.17 21.38
N TYR A 273 -15.31 -12.86 21.54
CA TYR A 273 -16.15 -11.81 20.94
C TYR A 273 -15.66 -11.36 19.57
N ASN A 274 -14.38 -11.53 19.26
CA ASN A 274 -13.77 -11.02 18.03
C ASN A 274 -13.24 -12.15 17.17
N ASN A 275 -13.25 -11.89 15.86
CA ASN A 275 -12.57 -12.77 14.92
C ASN A 275 -11.05 -12.68 15.13
N GLY A 276 -10.40 -13.82 14.98
CA GLY A 276 -8.95 -13.92 14.98
C GLY A 276 -8.29 -13.32 13.74
N ILE A 277 -7.02 -13.65 13.55
CA ILE A 277 -6.23 -13.31 12.36
C ILE A 277 -5.97 -14.56 11.52
N SER A 278 -5.76 -14.38 10.21
CA SER A 278 -5.19 -15.41 9.34
C SER A 278 -3.83 -14.94 8.85
N ALA A 279 -2.84 -15.82 8.93
CA ALA A 279 -1.47 -15.52 8.55
C ALA A 279 -0.87 -16.63 7.67
N THR A 280 0.13 -16.26 6.87
CA THR A 280 0.95 -17.18 6.07
C THR A 280 2.41 -17.07 6.46
N ALA A 281 3.17 -18.15 6.31
CA ALA A 281 4.63 -18.17 6.46
C ALA A 281 5.25 -19.21 5.52
N MET A 282 6.49 -19.01 5.10
CA MET A 282 7.22 -20.00 4.29
C MET A 282 7.90 -21.06 5.15
N ASN A 283 8.53 -20.66 6.25
CA ASN A 283 9.21 -21.59 7.16
C ASN A 283 8.81 -21.30 8.60
N VAL A 284 8.55 -22.33 9.38
CA VAL A 284 8.28 -22.21 10.81
C VAL A 284 9.11 -23.19 11.62
N GLN A 285 9.52 -22.77 12.81
CA GLN A 285 10.12 -23.64 13.82
C GLN A 285 9.08 -23.95 14.89
N ILE A 286 8.85 -25.23 15.14
CA ILE A 286 7.91 -25.73 16.15
C ILE A 286 8.66 -26.63 17.12
N GLU A 287 8.45 -26.41 18.42
CA GLU A 287 8.99 -27.23 19.50
C GLU A 287 7.85 -27.94 20.23
N SER A 288 8.05 -29.21 20.56
CA SER A 288 7.11 -29.97 21.42
C SER A 288 7.53 -29.81 22.88
N THR A 289 6.60 -29.36 23.71
CA THR A 289 6.78 -29.21 25.16
C THR A 289 5.82 -30.14 25.91
N SER A 290 6.00 -30.29 27.23
CA SER A 290 5.06 -31.04 28.09
C SER A 290 3.63 -30.46 28.07
N GLU A 291 3.48 -29.20 27.68
CA GLU A 291 2.20 -28.49 27.59
C GLU A 291 1.61 -28.46 26.17
N GLY A 292 2.27 -29.12 25.19
CA GLY A 292 1.86 -29.15 23.79
C GLY A 292 2.87 -28.49 22.84
N GLN A 293 2.45 -28.27 21.60
CA GLN A 293 3.32 -27.68 20.56
C GLN A 293 3.40 -26.16 20.71
N ARG A 294 4.59 -25.62 20.44
CA ARG A 294 4.91 -24.20 20.51
C ARG A 294 5.53 -23.72 19.21
N LEU A 295 4.97 -22.67 18.61
CA LEU A 295 5.54 -21.95 17.48
C LEU A 295 6.64 -21.01 18.00
N ILE A 296 7.87 -21.26 17.58
CA ILE A 296 9.07 -20.58 18.07
C ILE A 296 9.52 -19.48 17.13
N ALA A 297 9.51 -19.75 15.83
CA ALA A 297 9.89 -18.75 14.83
C ALA A 297 9.10 -18.94 13.54
N ALA A 298 8.93 -17.86 12.78
CA ALA A 298 8.32 -17.85 11.46
C ALA A 298 9.10 -16.93 10.51
N LYS A 299 9.31 -17.37 9.27
CA LYS A 299 9.93 -16.61 8.19
C LYS A 299 8.92 -16.28 7.10
N ASP A 300 9.05 -15.08 6.54
CA ASP A 300 8.08 -14.48 5.62
C ASP A 300 6.65 -14.49 6.21
N PHE A 301 6.54 -14.06 7.47
CA PHE A 301 5.28 -14.04 8.18
C PHE A 301 4.40 -12.87 7.72
N GLN A 302 3.20 -13.17 7.22
CA GLN A 302 2.29 -12.20 6.63
C GLN A 302 0.87 -12.37 7.18
N ILE A 303 0.24 -11.30 7.63
CA ILE A 303 -1.17 -11.31 8.05
C ILE A 303 -2.05 -10.99 6.84
N ILE A 304 -2.67 -12.04 6.28
CA ILE A 304 -3.54 -11.96 5.10
C ILE A 304 -5.00 -11.61 5.43
N ASN A 305 -5.41 -11.76 6.70
CA ASN A 305 -6.72 -11.32 7.20
C ASN A 305 -6.59 -10.96 8.69
N GLY A 306 -7.31 -9.94 9.14
CA GLY A 306 -7.30 -9.49 10.53
C GLY A 306 -6.43 -8.26 10.79
N GLY A 307 -5.98 -7.55 9.76
CA GLY A 307 -5.21 -6.30 9.94
C GLY A 307 -5.95 -5.25 10.79
N GLN A 308 -7.30 -5.18 10.73
CA GLN A 308 -8.09 -4.29 11.58
C GLN A 308 -7.99 -4.67 13.06
N THR A 309 -7.98 -5.97 13.36
CA THR A 309 -7.76 -6.51 14.72
C THR A 309 -6.38 -6.12 15.21
N THR A 310 -5.34 -6.42 14.42
CA THR A 310 -3.94 -6.11 14.72
C THR A 310 -3.71 -4.62 14.97
N ALA A 311 -4.17 -3.75 14.06
CA ALA A 311 -4.02 -2.31 14.20
C ALA A 311 -4.85 -1.74 15.37
N SER A 312 -6.03 -2.30 15.65
CA SER A 312 -6.85 -1.85 16.79
C SER A 312 -6.18 -2.16 18.13
N LEU A 313 -5.46 -3.27 18.25
CA LEU A 313 -4.68 -3.61 19.44
C LEU A 313 -3.56 -2.60 19.69
N SER A 314 -2.72 -2.35 18.67
CA SER A 314 -1.65 -1.35 18.76
C SER A 314 -2.22 0.05 19.06
N ASN A 315 -3.28 0.47 18.37
CA ASN A 315 -3.89 1.78 18.58
C ASN A 315 -4.48 1.93 20.00
N ALA A 316 -5.21 0.92 20.50
CA ALA A 316 -5.75 0.95 21.86
C ALA A 316 -4.63 1.05 22.92
N ARG A 317 -3.51 0.36 22.71
CA ARG A 317 -2.34 0.48 23.57
C ARG A 317 -1.78 1.90 23.61
N TYR A 318 -1.62 2.58 22.47
CA TYR A 318 -0.99 3.90 22.46
C TYR A 318 -1.94 5.05 22.74
N LYS A 319 -3.12 5.04 22.12
CA LYS A 319 -4.08 6.14 22.21
C LYS A 319 -4.84 6.10 23.52
N ASP A 320 -5.24 4.91 23.93
CA ASP A 320 -6.11 4.70 25.10
C ASP A 320 -5.33 4.18 26.31
N LYS A 321 -4.02 3.92 26.16
CA LYS A 321 -3.13 3.40 27.20
C LYS A 321 -3.62 2.08 27.80
N CYS A 322 -4.30 1.28 26.99
CA CYS A 322 -4.86 0.00 27.43
C CYS A 322 -3.77 -1.04 27.68
N ASN A 323 -3.99 -1.84 28.73
CA ASN A 323 -3.21 -3.05 28.97
C ASN A 323 -3.79 -4.20 28.14
N LEU A 324 -2.96 -4.85 27.32
CA LEU A 324 -3.38 -5.96 26.45
C LEU A 324 -3.10 -7.35 27.04
N ASN A 325 -2.65 -7.45 28.31
CA ASN A 325 -2.25 -8.71 28.93
C ASN A 325 -3.36 -9.77 28.99
N GLU A 326 -4.62 -9.35 29.09
CA GLU A 326 -5.78 -10.26 29.14
C GLU A 326 -6.35 -10.57 27.76
N VAL A 327 -5.83 -9.94 26.71
CA VAL A 327 -6.30 -10.13 25.33
C VAL A 327 -5.56 -11.31 24.70
N PHE A 328 -6.32 -12.28 24.20
CA PHE A 328 -5.81 -13.39 23.40
C PHE A 328 -6.50 -13.42 22.04
N VAL A 329 -5.73 -13.66 20.99
CA VAL A 329 -6.21 -13.65 19.61
C VAL A 329 -6.02 -15.03 19.00
N GLN A 330 -7.08 -15.58 18.42
CA GLN A 330 -6.98 -16.79 17.62
C GLN A 330 -6.22 -16.47 16.32
N MET A 331 -5.25 -17.29 15.93
CA MET A 331 -4.54 -17.16 14.67
C MET A 331 -4.62 -18.46 13.88
N LYS A 332 -5.10 -18.38 12.63
CA LYS A 332 -4.96 -19.46 11.65
C LYS A 332 -3.69 -19.23 10.84
N LEU A 333 -2.68 -20.05 11.04
CA LEU A 333 -1.41 -19.97 10.32
C LEU A 333 -1.34 -21.03 9.22
N THR A 334 -1.11 -20.62 7.99
CA THR A 334 -0.83 -21.52 6.86
C THR A 334 0.64 -21.45 6.47
N VAL A 335 1.34 -22.57 6.61
CA VAL A 335 2.76 -22.72 6.30
C VAL A 335 2.89 -23.33 4.92
N ILE A 336 3.54 -22.65 4.00
CA ILE A 336 3.69 -23.06 2.60
C ILE A 336 4.93 -23.93 2.48
N GLU A 337 4.77 -25.16 2.00
CA GLU A 337 5.87 -26.12 1.90
C GLU A 337 6.40 -26.22 0.48
N LYS A 338 7.68 -25.91 0.27
CA LYS A 338 8.52 -26.26 -0.90
C LYS A 338 7.79 -26.37 -2.26
N ILE A 339 7.04 -25.34 -2.63
CA ILE A 339 6.57 -25.10 -4.00
C ILE A 339 7.42 -24.00 -4.63
N ALA A 340 7.45 -23.92 -5.97
CA ALA A 340 8.18 -22.86 -6.66
C ALA A 340 7.63 -21.48 -6.25
N ASP A 341 8.50 -20.46 -6.17
CA ASP A 341 8.14 -19.14 -5.59
C ASP A 341 6.89 -18.51 -6.26
N GLU A 342 6.73 -18.68 -7.57
CA GLU A 342 5.54 -18.21 -8.32
C GLU A 342 4.24 -18.90 -7.88
N GLU A 343 4.28 -20.20 -7.60
CA GLU A 343 3.13 -20.98 -7.12
C GLU A 343 2.79 -20.61 -5.67
N ALA A 344 3.82 -20.36 -4.84
CA ALA A 344 3.64 -19.88 -3.46
C ALA A 344 2.92 -18.53 -3.42
N ILE A 345 3.31 -17.59 -4.27
CA ILE A 345 2.67 -16.27 -4.35
C ILE A 345 1.19 -16.41 -4.75
N LYS A 346 0.90 -17.20 -5.78
CA LYS A 346 -0.47 -17.45 -6.23
C LYS A 346 -1.31 -18.10 -5.14
N LEU A 347 -0.77 -19.08 -4.44
CA LEU A 347 -1.44 -19.75 -3.31
C LEU A 347 -1.77 -18.75 -2.19
N ILE A 348 -0.82 -17.89 -1.80
CA ILE A 348 -1.06 -16.83 -0.79
C ILE A 348 -2.20 -15.91 -1.23
N GLN A 349 -2.21 -15.48 -2.48
CA GLN A 349 -3.25 -14.63 -3.04
C GLN A 349 -4.62 -15.32 -3.02
N ASP A 350 -4.69 -16.59 -3.38
CA ASP A 350 -5.93 -17.37 -3.39
C ASP A 350 -6.46 -17.62 -1.96
N ILE A 351 -5.59 -17.92 -1.00
CA ILE A 351 -5.94 -18.07 0.41
C ILE A 351 -6.44 -16.73 0.97
N SER A 352 -5.71 -15.63 0.69
CA SER A 352 -6.08 -14.27 1.10
C SER A 352 -7.45 -13.89 0.54
N ARG A 353 -7.70 -14.12 -0.75
CA ARG A 353 -8.98 -13.86 -1.41
C ARG A 353 -10.13 -14.70 -0.81
N SER A 354 -9.87 -15.97 -0.52
CA SER A 354 -10.88 -16.90 0.01
C SER A 354 -11.19 -16.68 1.49
N SER A 355 -10.19 -16.31 2.30
CA SER A 355 -10.39 -15.94 3.71
C SER A 355 -11.18 -14.63 3.85
N ASN A 356 -10.98 -13.70 2.93
CA ASN A 356 -11.66 -12.41 2.91
C ASN A 356 -13.11 -12.46 2.35
N SER A 357 -13.52 -13.55 1.70
CA SER A 357 -14.83 -13.67 1.04
C SER A 357 -15.96 -14.23 1.93
N GLN A 358 -15.71 -14.49 3.21
CA GLN A 358 -16.70 -15.06 4.15
C GLN A 358 -17.73 -14.06 4.73
N ASN A 359 -17.66 -12.77 4.37
CA ASN A 359 -18.73 -11.82 4.70
C ASN A 359 -19.75 -11.75 3.55
N LYS A 360 -21.04 -11.65 3.87
CA LYS A 360 -22.17 -11.62 2.90
C LYS A 360 -21.98 -10.53 1.84
N VAL A 361 -21.40 -10.92 0.70
CA VAL A 361 -21.33 -10.11 -0.52
C VAL A 361 -22.73 -10.13 -1.12
N SER A 362 -23.29 -8.95 -1.46
CA SER A 362 -24.55 -8.95 -2.22
C SER A 362 -24.29 -9.62 -3.57
N ASP A 363 -25.23 -10.42 -4.09
CA ASP A 363 -25.04 -11.12 -5.38
C ASP A 363 -24.67 -10.14 -6.51
N ALA A 364 -25.08 -8.88 -6.38
CA ALA A 364 -24.72 -7.79 -7.29
C ALA A 364 -23.22 -7.42 -7.23
N ASP A 365 -22.56 -7.54 -6.09
CA ASP A 365 -21.14 -7.23 -5.91
C ASP A 365 -20.24 -8.39 -6.33
N PHE A 366 -20.70 -9.65 -6.18
CA PHE A 366 -20.00 -10.82 -6.70
C PHE A 366 -19.82 -10.71 -8.23
N PHE A 367 -20.86 -10.23 -8.94
CA PHE A 367 -20.82 -10.09 -10.39
C PHE A 367 -19.87 -8.98 -10.89
N SER A 368 -19.54 -7.97 -10.08
CA SER A 368 -18.59 -6.91 -10.49
C SER A 368 -17.18 -7.42 -10.78
N THR A 369 -16.84 -8.61 -10.27
CA THR A 369 -15.56 -9.29 -10.49
C THR A 369 -15.60 -10.33 -11.61
N HIS A 370 -16.77 -10.56 -12.22
CA HIS A 370 -16.92 -11.50 -13.33
C HIS A 370 -16.04 -11.07 -14.52
N PRO A 371 -15.38 -12.00 -15.24
CA PRO A 371 -14.49 -11.70 -16.37
C PRO A 371 -15.11 -10.76 -17.42
N PHE A 372 -16.40 -10.94 -17.73
CA PHE A 372 -17.19 -10.02 -18.57
C PHE A 372 -17.04 -8.55 -18.15
N HIS A 373 -17.24 -8.23 -16.87
CA HIS A 373 -17.20 -6.86 -16.37
C HIS A 373 -15.78 -6.28 -16.38
N VAL A 374 -14.77 -7.12 -16.14
CA VAL A 374 -13.36 -6.75 -16.28
C VAL A 374 -13.04 -6.41 -17.74
N GLN A 375 -13.55 -7.19 -18.68
CA GLN A 375 -13.37 -6.95 -20.11
C GLN A 375 -14.06 -5.68 -20.58
N MET A 376 -15.30 -5.41 -20.12
CA MET A 376 -16.00 -4.14 -20.41
C MET A 376 -15.23 -2.92 -19.85
N GLU A 377 -14.65 -3.05 -18.65
CA GLU A 377 -13.77 -2.00 -18.10
C GLU A 377 -12.54 -1.81 -19.00
N HIS A 378 -11.89 -2.88 -19.43
CA HIS A 378 -10.73 -2.80 -20.32
C HIS A 378 -11.06 -2.07 -21.63
N PHE A 379 -12.19 -2.38 -22.26
CA PHE A 379 -12.64 -1.68 -23.48
C PHE A 379 -12.92 -0.20 -23.22
N SER A 380 -13.54 0.14 -22.10
CA SER A 380 -13.78 1.53 -21.71
C SER A 380 -12.49 2.35 -21.57
N GLN A 381 -11.39 1.71 -21.16
CA GLN A 381 -10.08 2.35 -21.03
C GLN A 381 -9.33 2.44 -22.37
N LYS A 382 -9.56 1.50 -23.29
CA LYS A 382 -8.86 1.40 -24.57
C LYS A 382 -9.51 2.23 -25.68
N LEU A 383 -10.83 2.21 -25.76
CA LEU A 383 -11.60 2.77 -26.88
C LEU A 383 -11.90 4.26 -26.68
N TYR A 384 -11.72 5.03 -27.75
CA TYR A 384 -12.08 6.45 -27.78
C TYR A 384 -13.49 6.63 -28.35
N ALA A 385 -14.27 7.48 -27.70
CA ALA A 385 -15.50 8.04 -28.21
C ALA A 385 -15.20 9.31 -28.99
N ARG A 386 -15.76 9.42 -30.21
CA ARG A 386 -15.58 10.59 -31.08
C ARG A 386 -15.96 11.86 -30.33
N ALA A 387 -15.17 12.90 -30.50
CA ALA A 387 -15.48 14.24 -30.00
C ALA A 387 -16.90 14.67 -30.41
N ILE A 388 -17.72 15.03 -29.42
CA ILE A 388 -19.07 15.60 -29.61
C ILE A 388 -18.97 17.10 -29.30
N ASN A 389 -19.72 17.94 -30.02
CA ASN A 389 -19.83 19.39 -29.77
C ASN A 389 -18.53 20.21 -29.92
N GLY A 390 -17.67 19.89 -30.89
CA GLY A 390 -16.52 20.74 -31.24
C GLY A 390 -15.31 20.65 -30.29
N SER A 391 -15.24 19.61 -29.44
CA SER A 391 -14.05 19.30 -28.65
C SER A 391 -12.86 18.98 -29.59
N GLN A 392 -11.68 19.52 -29.27
CA GLN A 392 -10.44 19.28 -30.04
C GLN A 392 -9.76 17.94 -29.69
N PHE A 393 -10.29 17.21 -28.72
CA PHE A 393 -9.74 15.93 -28.25
C PHE A 393 -10.85 14.91 -28.06
N ASP A 394 -10.49 13.65 -28.33
CA ASP A 394 -11.37 12.50 -28.13
C ASP A 394 -11.56 12.18 -26.65
N THR A 395 -12.77 11.73 -26.31
CA THR A 395 -13.19 11.36 -24.96
C THR A 395 -13.25 9.84 -24.81
N LYS A 396 -13.47 9.33 -23.61
CA LYS A 396 -13.69 7.90 -23.33
C LYS A 396 -14.93 7.71 -22.47
N TRP A 397 -15.72 6.70 -22.82
CA TRP A 397 -16.75 6.21 -21.91
C TRP A 397 -16.09 5.54 -20.72
N PHE A 398 -16.53 5.88 -19.51
CA PHE A 398 -16.05 5.25 -18.30
C PHE A 398 -17.02 4.15 -17.87
N TYR A 399 -16.52 2.92 -17.77
CA TYR A 399 -17.31 1.81 -17.27
C TYR A 399 -17.10 1.60 -15.77
N GLU A 400 -18.14 1.84 -14.97
CA GLU A 400 -18.13 1.63 -13.53
C GLU A 400 -18.73 0.26 -13.18
N ARG A 401 -17.85 -0.74 -13.06
CA ARG A 401 -18.25 -2.09 -12.64
C ARG A 401 -18.44 -2.21 -11.12
N ALA A 402 -17.70 -1.42 -10.34
CA ALA A 402 -17.80 -1.37 -8.89
C ALA A 402 -18.27 0.03 -8.46
N ARG A 403 -19.26 0.09 -7.56
CA ARG A 403 -19.88 1.35 -7.17
C ARG A 403 -18.83 2.35 -6.66
N GLY A 404 -18.81 3.55 -7.24
CA GLY A 404 -17.91 4.63 -6.83
C GLY A 404 -16.50 4.57 -7.41
N GLN A 405 -16.20 3.63 -8.31
CA GLN A 405 -14.92 3.51 -9.01
C GLN A 405 -14.53 4.79 -9.74
N TYR A 406 -15.50 5.50 -10.35
CA TYR A 406 -15.25 6.77 -11.05
C TYR A 406 -14.84 7.90 -10.10
N LEU A 407 -15.44 7.94 -8.90
CA LEU A 407 -15.09 8.92 -7.87
C LEU A 407 -13.76 8.58 -7.21
N GLN A 408 -13.52 7.29 -6.93
CA GLN A 408 -12.26 6.82 -6.36
C GLN A 408 -11.07 7.15 -7.25
N LYS A 409 -11.19 6.97 -8.58
CA LYS A 409 -10.14 7.37 -9.52
C LYS A 409 -9.86 8.86 -9.51
N GLN A 410 -10.83 9.72 -9.17
CA GLN A 410 -10.60 11.17 -9.06
C GLN A 410 -9.99 11.60 -7.73
N MET A 411 -10.22 10.84 -6.65
CA MET A 411 -9.75 11.19 -5.30
C MET A 411 -8.24 11.07 -5.16
N ARG A 412 -7.59 10.24 -5.99
CA ARG A 412 -6.14 10.00 -6.00
C ARG A 412 -5.38 10.89 -7.00
N LEU A 413 -6.05 11.83 -7.66
CA LEU A 413 -5.46 12.69 -8.69
C LEU A 413 -5.21 14.10 -8.15
N THR A 414 -4.08 14.69 -8.51
CA THR A 414 -3.83 16.12 -8.29
C THR A 414 -4.87 16.98 -9.01
N ARG A 415 -4.95 18.27 -8.67
CA ARG A 415 -5.92 19.19 -9.31
C ARG A 415 -5.78 19.25 -10.84
N ALA A 416 -4.55 19.20 -11.35
CA ALA A 416 -4.26 19.20 -12.78
C ALA A 416 -4.65 17.87 -13.45
N GLU A 417 -4.29 16.75 -12.83
CA GLU A 417 -4.62 15.41 -13.33
C GLU A 417 -6.12 15.12 -13.26
N LYS A 418 -6.80 15.59 -12.22
CA LYS A 418 -8.26 15.50 -12.10
C LYS A 418 -8.94 16.30 -13.21
N LYS A 419 -8.43 17.50 -13.55
CA LYS A 419 -8.92 18.28 -14.69
C LYS A 419 -8.73 17.52 -16.00
N LYS A 420 -7.56 16.93 -16.22
CA LYS A 420 -7.27 16.09 -17.40
C LYS A 420 -8.18 14.86 -17.47
N PHE A 421 -8.36 14.16 -16.34
CA PHE A 421 -9.22 12.98 -16.23
C PHE A 421 -10.68 13.31 -16.55
N LEU A 422 -11.21 14.42 -16.03
CA LEU A 422 -12.59 14.86 -16.28
C LEU A 422 -12.81 15.33 -17.72
N LEU A 423 -11.78 15.90 -18.37
CA LEU A 423 -11.83 16.23 -19.80
C LEU A 423 -11.84 14.96 -20.66
N GLN A 424 -11.05 13.95 -20.29
CA GLN A 424 -10.96 12.70 -21.05
C GLN A 424 -12.11 11.73 -20.75
N ASN A 425 -12.66 11.72 -19.54
CA ASN A 425 -13.71 10.80 -19.07
C ASN A 425 -14.85 11.62 -18.43
N PRO A 426 -15.68 12.33 -19.21
CA PRO A 426 -16.68 13.22 -18.66
C PRO A 426 -17.82 12.44 -17.98
N LYS A 427 -18.43 13.03 -16.95
CA LYS A 427 -19.43 12.36 -16.09
C LYS A 427 -20.69 11.91 -16.85
N ASN A 428 -21.04 12.59 -17.93
CA ASN A 428 -22.16 12.21 -18.81
C ASN A 428 -21.84 11.02 -19.74
N GLN A 429 -20.57 10.58 -19.80
CA GLN A 429 -20.13 9.35 -20.46
C GLN A 429 -19.73 8.27 -19.44
N LEU A 430 -20.34 8.30 -18.25
CA LEU A 430 -20.21 7.26 -17.23
C LEU A 430 -21.35 6.25 -17.38
N ILE A 431 -21.02 4.97 -17.54
CA ILE A 431 -21.99 3.88 -17.59
C ILE A 431 -21.71 2.88 -16.46
N THR A 432 -22.71 2.62 -15.62
CA THR A 432 -22.58 1.63 -14.53
C THR A 432 -22.94 0.23 -15.01
N LYS A 433 -22.57 -0.80 -14.23
CA LYS A 433 -23.00 -2.20 -14.49
C LYS A 433 -24.52 -2.34 -14.61
N THR A 434 -25.28 -1.58 -13.82
CA THR A 434 -26.74 -1.58 -13.83
C THR A 434 -27.31 -0.85 -15.05
N ASP A 435 -26.65 0.21 -15.51
CA ASP A 435 -27.04 0.91 -16.74
C ASP A 435 -26.80 0.01 -17.96
N LEU A 436 -25.67 -0.69 -18.01
CA LEU A 436 -25.38 -1.64 -19.07
C LEU A 436 -26.44 -2.76 -19.14
N ALA A 437 -26.79 -3.34 -17.99
CA ALA A 437 -27.85 -4.35 -17.91
C ALA A 437 -29.19 -3.80 -18.40
N LYS A 438 -29.52 -2.55 -18.07
CA LYS A 438 -30.74 -1.88 -18.53
C LYS A 438 -30.74 -1.70 -20.04
N VAL A 439 -29.65 -1.20 -20.61
CA VAL A 439 -29.53 -0.99 -22.06
C VAL A 439 -29.60 -2.32 -22.80
N ARG A 440 -28.89 -3.35 -22.34
CA ARG A 440 -28.86 -4.67 -22.99
C ARG A 440 -30.20 -5.37 -22.97
N ASN A 441 -30.83 -5.51 -21.81
CA ASN A 441 -32.15 -6.12 -21.74
C ASN A 441 -33.21 -5.30 -22.51
N THR A 442 -33.05 -3.97 -22.61
CA THR A 442 -33.92 -3.15 -23.48
C THR A 442 -33.72 -3.49 -24.95
N TRP A 443 -32.46 -3.55 -25.39
CA TRP A 443 -32.06 -3.84 -26.76
C TRP A 443 -32.51 -5.23 -27.21
N ASP A 444 -32.42 -6.21 -26.32
CA ASP A 444 -32.80 -7.60 -26.59
C ASP A 444 -34.33 -7.84 -26.48
N GLY A 445 -35.13 -6.77 -26.31
CA GLY A 445 -36.59 -6.86 -26.32
C GLY A 445 -37.21 -7.37 -25.01
N PHE A 446 -36.56 -7.14 -23.86
CA PHE A 446 -37.05 -7.51 -22.52
C PHE A 446 -37.51 -6.31 -21.65
N PRO A 447 -38.39 -5.41 -22.13
CA PRO A 447 -38.82 -4.25 -21.35
C PRO A 447 -39.59 -4.62 -20.07
N HIS A 448 -40.24 -5.79 -20.06
CA HIS A 448 -40.94 -6.33 -18.89
C HIS A 448 -39.99 -6.74 -17.75
N ILE A 449 -38.73 -7.04 -18.05
CA ILE A 449 -37.69 -7.34 -17.04
C ILE A 449 -37.11 -6.02 -16.52
N VAL A 450 -36.79 -5.09 -17.43
CA VAL A 450 -36.28 -3.76 -17.10
C VAL A 450 -37.23 -3.01 -16.16
N SER A 451 -38.55 -3.13 -16.40
CA SER A 451 -39.59 -2.45 -15.62
C SER A 451 -39.78 -3.01 -14.21
N ARG A 452 -39.18 -4.15 -13.85
CA ARG A 452 -39.25 -4.74 -12.49
C ARG A 452 -38.29 -4.09 -11.50
N GLY A 453 -37.43 -3.18 -11.96
CA GLY A 453 -36.47 -2.46 -11.13
C GLY A 453 -35.03 -2.89 -11.37
N ALA A 454 -34.09 -2.01 -11.01
CA ALA A 454 -32.67 -2.12 -11.37
C ALA A 454 -32.02 -3.42 -10.88
N GLN A 455 -32.36 -3.87 -9.67
CA GLN A 455 -31.79 -5.07 -9.07
C GLN A 455 -32.26 -6.36 -9.78
N THR A 456 -33.57 -6.51 -9.97
CA THR A 456 -34.15 -7.67 -10.67
C THR A 456 -33.69 -7.73 -12.12
N ASN A 457 -33.62 -6.58 -12.80
CA ASN A 457 -33.07 -6.51 -14.16
C ASN A 457 -31.60 -6.92 -14.23
N PHE A 458 -30.81 -6.50 -13.25
CA PHE A 458 -29.38 -6.85 -13.20
C PHE A 458 -29.15 -8.33 -12.94
N ILE A 459 -29.95 -8.97 -12.09
CA ILE A 459 -29.85 -10.43 -11.83
C ILE A 459 -30.13 -11.22 -13.11
N ASP A 460 -31.20 -10.88 -13.84
CA ASP A 460 -31.52 -11.54 -15.11
C ASP A 460 -30.40 -11.38 -16.15
N PHE A 461 -29.86 -10.16 -16.27
CA PHE A 461 -28.71 -9.89 -17.13
C PHE A 461 -27.49 -10.72 -16.73
N ALA A 462 -27.15 -10.74 -15.43
CA ALA A 462 -25.99 -11.48 -14.92
C ALA A 462 -26.08 -12.98 -15.21
N GLU A 463 -27.24 -13.60 -14.97
CA GLU A 463 -27.45 -15.02 -15.26
C GLU A 463 -27.30 -15.35 -16.75
N LYS A 464 -27.86 -14.52 -17.64
CA LYS A 464 -27.74 -14.70 -19.10
C LYS A 464 -26.29 -14.58 -19.54
N THR A 465 -25.62 -13.50 -19.13
CA THR A 465 -24.23 -13.24 -19.49
C THR A 465 -23.28 -14.32 -18.98
N THR A 466 -23.46 -14.85 -17.76
CA THR A 466 -22.65 -15.98 -17.27
C THR A 466 -22.86 -17.25 -18.08
N LYS A 467 -24.11 -17.56 -18.45
CA LYS A 467 -24.41 -18.74 -19.27
C LYS A 467 -23.76 -18.63 -20.65
N GLU A 468 -23.80 -17.47 -21.28
CA GLU A 468 -23.16 -17.22 -22.57
C GLU A 468 -21.63 -17.28 -22.48
N TRP A 469 -21.05 -16.66 -21.44
CA TRP A 469 -19.62 -16.67 -21.19
C TRP A 469 -19.08 -18.09 -21.01
N ASN A 470 -19.76 -18.92 -20.19
CA ASN A 470 -19.32 -20.30 -19.90
C ASN A 470 -19.49 -21.25 -21.09
N LYS A 471 -20.30 -20.91 -22.09
CA LYS A 471 -20.41 -21.67 -23.34
C LYS A 471 -19.25 -21.42 -24.31
N GLY A 472 -18.29 -20.58 -23.93
CA GLY A 472 -17.14 -20.24 -24.77
C GLY A 472 -17.45 -19.19 -25.84
N GLU A 473 -18.61 -18.52 -25.77
CA GLU A 473 -19.00 -17.47 -26.72
C GLU A 473 -18.32 -16.11 -26.42
N VAL A 474 -17.09 -16.14 -25.90
CA VAL A 474 -16.34 -14.96 -25.43
C VAL A 474 -16.10 -13.96 -26.57
N ASP A 475 -15.96 -14.44 -27.80
CA ASP A 475 -15.75 -13.62 -29.01
C ASP A 475 -16.93 -12.66 -29.30
N LYS A 476 -18.13 -12.94 -28.78
CA LYS A 476 -19.28 -12.03 -28.90
C LYS A 476 -19.11 -10.77 -28.05
N PHE A 477 -18.34 -10.84 -26.96
CA PHE A 477 -18.07 -9.73 -26.05
C PHE A 477 -16.79 -8.98 -26.47
N SER A 478 -16.75 -8.48 -27.70
CA SER A 478 -15.58 -7.79 -28.29
C SER A 478 -15.62 -6.27 -28.14
N ASP A 479 -14.57 -5.56 -28.58
CA ASP A 479 -14.54 -4.10 -28.69
C ASP A 479 -15.78 -3.55 -29.42
N LYS A 480 -16.30 -4.28 -30.43
CA LYS A 480 -17.51 -3.92 -31.21
C LYS A 480 -18.80 -4.09 -30.40
N TYR A 481 -18.82 -5.00 -29.43
CA TYR A 481 -19.95 -5.13 -28.51
C TYR A 481 -20.01 -3.93 -27.56
N PHE A 482 -18.86 -3.42 -27.11
CA PHE A 482 -18.82 -2.26 -26.23
C PHE A 482 -19.19 -0.94 -26.93
N GLN A 483 -18.82 -0.79 -28.21
CA GLN A 483 -19.25 0.30 -29.08
C GLN A 483 -20.76 0.25 -29.35
#